data_AF-A0AAW0AR37-F1
#
_entry.id   AF-A0AAW0AR37-F1
#
_cell.length_a   1.000
_cell.length_b   1.000
_cell.length_c   1.000
_cell.angle_alpha   90.00
_cell.angle_beta   90.00
_cell.angle_gamma   90.00
#
_symmetry.space_group_name_H-M   'P 1'
#
loop_
_entity.id
_entity.type
_entity.pdbx_description
1 polymer ?
#
loop_
_entity_poly.entity_id
_entity_poly.type
_entity_poly.pdbx_seq_one_letter_code
_entity_poly.pdbx_strand_id
1 'polypeptide(L)'
;LAAQNPFNLELTLDSLLTNAGLNGTGFASLDHTFVPQVVIPPLGTAQSGNIADVLLTQGLNSFLNIVPVGALDLLGGSSNVRAGSISGVRGAPLKITDLEQTGVPAS
;
A
#
# COMPACT_ATOMS: atom_id res chain seq x y z
N LEU A 1 5.15 2.93 -3.33
CA LEU A 1 3.97 2.10 -3.71
C LEU A 1 3.40 2.62 -5.03
N ALA A 2 2.98 1.73 -5.94
CA ALA A 2 2.31 2.08 -7.20
C ALA A 2 0.87 1.57 -7.17
N ALA A 3 -0.10 2.43 -7.50
CA ALA A 3 -1.51 2.07 -7.58
C ALA A 3 -2.02 2.27 -9.00
N GLN A 4 -2.71 1.27 -9.55
CA GLN A 4 -3.34 1.33 -10.86
C GLN A 4 -4.85 1.49 -10.71
N ASN A 5 -5.41 2.40 -11.49
CA ASN A 5 -6.84 2.64 -11.56
C ASN A 5 -7.41 1.99 -12.83
N PRO A 6 -8.20 0.90 -12.70
CA PRO A 6 -8.84 0.27 -13.86
C PRO A 6 -10.10 0.99 -14.33
N PHE A 7 -10.57 2.02 -13.60
CA PHE A 7 -11.82 2.72 -13.89
C PHE A 7 -11.59 4.01 -14.68
N ASN A 8 -12.62 4.44 -15.41
CA ASN A 8 -12.65 5.70 -16.17
C ASN A 8 -12.99 6.93 -15.31
N LEU A 9 -12.81 6.84 -14.00
CA LEU A 9 -13.08 7.87 -13.00
C LEU A 9 -11.90 7.99 -12.04
N GLU A 10 -11.68 9.15 -11.45
CA GLU A 10 -10.57 9.38 -10.51
C GLU A 10 -10.75 8.56 -9.23
N LEU A 11 -9.66 7.95 -8.76
CA LEU A 11 -9.57 7.34 -7.44
C LEU A 11 -8.65 8.17 -6.56
N THR A 12 -9.02 8.38 -5.29
CA THR A 12 -8.15 9.01 -4.31
C THR A 12 -7.86 8.04 -3.18
N LEU A 13 -6.59 7.76 -2.95
CA LEU A 13 -6.13 6.87 -1.89
C LEU A 13 -5.96 7.67 -0.59
N ASP A 14 -6.73 7.32 0.43
CA ASP A 14 -6.72 8.01 1.72
C ASP A 14 -5.83 7.29 2.74
N SER A 15 -5.94 5.96 2.83
CA SER A 15 -5.11 5.17 3.73
C SER A 15 -4.84 3.76 3.22
N LEU A 16 -3.77 3.18 3.75
CA LEU A 16 -3.34 1.81 3.48
C LEU A 16 -2.90 1.15 4.80
N LEU A 17 -3.52 0.02 5.09
CA LEU A 17 -3.11 -0.91 6.13
C LEU A 17 -2.66 -2.20 5.45
N THR A 18 -1.43 -2.65 5.66
CA THR A 18 -0.96 -3.90 5.07
C THR A 18 0.08 -4.59 5.94
N ASN A 19 0.14 -5.91 5.84
CA ASN A 19 1.17 -6.73 6.46
C ASN A 19 2.01 -7.38 5.38
N ALA A 20 3.32 -7.13 5.45
CA ALA A 20 4.31 -7.75 4.58
C ALA A 20 5.05 -8.87 5.33
N GLY A 21 5.35 -9.94 4.62
CA GLY A 21 5.95 -11.13 5.20
C GLY A 21 6.64 -12.02 4.18
N LEU A 22 7.18 -13.14 4.65
CA LEU A 22 7.85 -14.15 3.84
C LEU A 22 7.36 -15.52 4.30
N ASN A 23 7.02 -16.41 3.36
CA ASN A 23 6.52 -17.77 3.65
C ASN A 23 5.33 -17.78 4.64
N GLY A 24 4.40 -16.82 4.50
CA GLY A 24 3.23 -16.68 5.38
C GLY A 24 3.53 -16.12 6.78
N THR A 25 4.79 -15.80 7.10
CA THR A 25 5.16 -15.17 8.37
C THR A 25 5.25 -13.66 8.18
N GLY A 26 4.46 -12.89 8.94
CA GLY A 26 4.49 -11.42 8.90
C GLY A 26 5.74 -10.84 9.57
N PHE A 27 6.44 -9.96 8.87
CA PHE A 27 7.68 -9.32 9.32
C PHE A 27 7.60 -7.80 9.36
N ALA A 28 6.71 -7.20 8.57
CA ALA A 28 6.48 -5.78 8.55
C ALA A 28 4.98 -5.50 8.52
N SER A 29 4.56 -4.42 9.17
CA SER A 29 3.21 -3.90 9.10
C SER A 29 3.28 -2.42 8.77
N LEU A 30 2.40 -1.97 7.89
CA LEU A 30 2.29 -0.59 7.49
C LEU A 30 0.86 -0.15 7.75
N ASP A 31 0.69 0.87 8.59
CA ASP A 31 -0.55 1.62 8.76
C ASP A 31 -0.27 3.08 8.41
N HIS A 32 -0.69 3.49 7.22
CA HIS A 32 -0.34 4.79 6.67
C HIS A 32 -1.57 5.53 6.16
N THR A 33 -1.71 6.78 6.59
CA THR A 33 -2.70 7.73 6.05
C THR A 33 -1.97 8.77 5.20
N PHE A 34 -2.36 8.92 3.94
CA PHE A 34 -1.68 9.79 2.98
C PHE A 34 -2.07 11.26 3.20
N VAL A 35 -1.06 12.10 3.44
CA VAL A 35 -1.20 13.56 3.55
C VAL A 35 -0.03 14.24 2.82
N PRO A 36 -0.25 14.88 1.65
CA PRO A 36 -1.50 14.95 0.89
C PRO A 36 -1.94 13.57 0.36
N GLN A 37 -3.23 13.44 0.06
CA GLN A 37 -3.80 12.21 -0.50
C GLN A 37 -3.20 11.89 -1.87
N VAL A 38 -3.14 10.60 -2.23
CA VAL A 38 -2.63 10.20 -3.54
C VAL A 38 -3.78 10.13 -4.53
N VAL A 39 -3.74 11.00 -5.53
CA VAL A 39 -4.72 11.03 -6.62
C VAL A 39 -4.26 10.11 -7.74
N ILE A 40 -5.11 9.15 -8.10
CA ILE A 40 -4.88 8.18 -9.17
C ILE A 40 -5.78 8.54 -10.36
N PRO A 41 -5.21 9.00 -11.48
CA PRO A 41 -6.01 9.46 -12.62
C PRO A 41 -6.82 8.31 -13.24
N PRO A 42 -7.91 8.62 -13.97
CA PRO A 42 -8.68 7.63 -14.73
C PRO A 42 -7.79 6.78 -15.64
N LEU A 43 -7.96 5.46 -15.60
CA LEU A 43 -7.22 4.49 -16.41
C LEU A 43 -5.67 4.59 -16.29
N GLY A 44 -5.19 5.23 -15.23
CA GLY A 44 -3.78 5.56 -15.05
C GLY A 44 -3.17 4.92 -13.81
N THR A 45 -1.91 5.27 -13.57
CA THR A 45 -1.14 4.83 -12.41
C THR A 45 -0.64 6.03 -11.63
N ALA A 46 -0.65 5.96 -10.30
CA ALA A 46 0.01 6.92 -9.44
C ALA A 46 1.00 6.23 -8.51
N GLN A 47 2.11 6.91 -8.25
CA GLN A 47 3.11 6.49 -7.30
C GLN A 47 2.92 7.32 -6.03
N SER A 48 2.81 6.65 -4.88
CA SER A 48 2.72 7.34 -3.59
C SER A 48 4.07 7.84 -3.06
N GLY A 49 5.16 7.58 -3.80
CA GLY A 49 6.52 7.75 -3.31
C GLY A 49 6.93 6.69 -2.27
N ASN A 50 7.92 7.04 -1.46
CA ASN A 50 8.46 6.21 -0.38
C ASN A 50 7.68 6.45 0.91
N ILE A 51 7.31 5.38 1.61
CA ILE A 51 6.64 5.45 2.90
C ILE A 51 7.65 4.99 3.95
N ALA A 52 8.10 5.91 4.80
CA ALA A 52 9.23 5.67 5.73
C ALA A 52 8.81 4.96 7.03
N ASP A 53 7.53 5.00 7.39
CA ASP A 53 7.03 4.51 8.68
C ASP A 53 6.49 3.07 8.60
N VAL A 54 7.35 2.14 8.16
CA VAL A 54 7.02 0.71 8.19
C VAL A 54 7.41 0.13 9.54
N LEU A 55 6.44 -0.40 10.28
CA LEU A 55 6.69 -1.07 11.56
C LEU A 55 7.25 -2.47 11.30
N LEU A 56 8.45 -2.73 11.79
CA LEU A 56 9.01 -4.08 11.82
C LEU A 56 8.42 -4.84 12.99
N THR A 57 7.55 -5.83 12.71
CA THR A 57 6.91 -6.65 13.74
C THR A 57 7.89 -7.61 14.39
N GLN A 58 8.99 -7.91 13.69
CA GLN A 58 10.07 -8.76 14.14
C GLN A 58 11.35 -7.91 14.15
N GLY A 59 12.06 -7.85 15.29
CA GLY A 59 13.16 -6.91 15.51
C GLY A 59 14.35 -7.01 14.52
N LEU A 60 15.40 -6.20 14.74
CA LEU A 60 16.51 -5.96 13.80
C LEU A 60 17.14 -7.22 13.17
N ASN A 61 17.20 -8.34 13.91
CA ASN A 61 17.75 -9.60 13.41
C ASN A 61 16.89 -10.24 12.31
N SER A 62 15.57 -10.11 12.40
CA SER A 62 14.65 -10.59 11.36
C SER A 62 14.69 -9.69 10.13
N PHE A 63 14.93 -8.39 10.30
CA PHE A 63 15.19 -7.48 9.20
C PHE A 63 16.46 -7.86 8.42
N LEU A 64 17.57 -8.17 9.12
CA LEU A 64 18.80 -8.64 8.48
C LEU A 64 18.66 -9.97 7.73
N ASN A 65 17.65 -10.80 8.06
CA ASN A 65 17.34 -12.02 7.30
C ASN A 65 16.48 -11.74 6.05
N ILE A 66 15.77 -10.61 6.00
CA ILE A 66 14.96 -10.17 4.86
C ILE A 66 15.79 -9.36 3.87
N VAL A 67 16.76 -8.55 4.34
CA VAL A 67 17.65 -7.75 3.49
C VAL A 67 18.33 -8.58 2.37
N PRO A 68 18.81 -9.82 2.60
CA PRO A 68 19.34 -10.69 1.54
C PRO A 68 18.30 -11.13 0.51
N VAL A 69 17.01 -11.16 0.88
CA VAL A 69 15.88 -11.57 0.03
C VAL A 69 15.40 -10.40 -0.83
N GLY A 70 15.52 -9.16 -0.34
CA GLY A 70 15.26 -7.93 -1.09
C GLY A 70 13.78 -7.64 -1.41
N ALA A 71 12.88 -8.58 -1.13
CA ALA A 71 11.44 -8.44 -1.35
C ALA A 71 10.63 -9.18 -0.27
N LEU A 72 9.40 -8.71 -0.05
CA LEU A 72 8.39 -9.27 0.86
C LEU A 72 7.06 -9.43 0.14
N ASP A 73 6.28 -10.42 0.54
CA ASP A 73 4.91 -10.60 0.08
C ASP A 73 3.95 -9.84 0.99
N LEU A 74 3.02 -9.08 0.43
CA LEU A 74 1.86 -8.57 1.17
C LEU A 74 0.94 -9.76 1.45
N LEU A 75 0.92 -10.20 2.71
CA LEU A 75 0.11 -11.31 3.21
C LEU A 75 -1.37 -10.93 3.39
N GLY A 76 -1.68 -9.65 3.23
CA GLY A 76 -3.02 -9.11 3.39
C GLY A 76 -2.99 -7.63 3.73
N GLY A 77 -4.11 -6.96 3.49
CA GLY A 77 -4.25 -5.55 3.78
C GLY A 77 -5.63 -5.01 3.43
N SER A 78 -5.88 -3.79 3.87
CA SER A 78 -7.04 -3.01 3.45
C SER A 78 -6.64 -1.60 3.11
N SER A 79 -7.33 -1.00 2.16
CA SER A 79 -7.13 0.38 1.77
C SER A 79 -8.47 1.10 1.72
N ASN A 80 -8.46 2.35 2.17
CA ASN A 80 -9.58 3.26 2.00
C ASN A 80 -9.30 4.15 0.79
N VAL A 81 -10.22 4.10 -0.17
CA VAL A 81 -10.14 4.82 -1.44
C VAL A 81 -11.45 5.59 -1.63
N ARG A 82 -11.42 6.74 -2.30
CA ARG A 82 -12.61 7.46 -2.75
C ARG A 82 -12.71 7.41 -4.27
N ALA A 83 -13.79 6.82 -4.77
CA ALA A 83 -14.10 6.73 -6.19
C ALA A 83 -14.90 7.94 -6.68
N GLY A 84 -14.54 8.48 -7.84
CA GLY A 84 -15.22 9.63 -8.44
C GLY A 84 -14.88 10.93 -7.71
N SER A 85 -13.66 11.01 -7.18
CA SER A 85 -13.09 12.24 -6.65
C SER A 85 -12.80 13.23 -7.78
N ILE A 86 -12.61 14.50 -7.43
CA ILE A 86 -12.12 15.51 -8.38
C ILE A 86 -10.93 16.19 -7.71
N SER A 87 -9.73 15.96 -8.24
CA SER A 87 -8.47 16.46 -7.66
C SER A 87 -8.32 16.11 -6.18
N GLY A 88 -8.65 14.88 -5.78
CA GLY A 88 -8.52 14.46 -4.37
C GLY A 88 -9.71 14.80 -3.48
N VAL A 89 -10.67 15.58 -3.97
CA VAL A 89 -11.77 16.12 -3.16
C VAL A 89 -13.08 15.38 -3.44
N ARG A 90 -13.88 15.11 -2.39
CA ARG A 90 -15.13 14.32 -2.44
C ARG A 90 -14.89 12.89 -2.98
N GLY A 91 -15.89 12.28 -3.62
CA GLY A 91 -15.90 10.88 -4.02
C GLY A 91 -16.65 9.98 -3.05
N ALA A 92 -17.13 8.85 -3.55
CA ALA A 92 -17.79 7.82 -2.76
C ALA A 92 -16.73 6.96 -2.05
N PRO A 93 -16.83 6.75 -0.73
CA PRO A 93 -15.88 5.90 -0.02
C PRO A 93 -16.01 4.45 -0.49
N LEU A 94 -14.86 3.84 -0.75
CA LEU A 94 -14.69 2.46 -1.14
C LEU A 94 -13.60 1.85 -0.27
N LYS A 95 -13.96 0.86 0.53
CA LYS A 95 -12.99 0.05 1.26
C LYS A 95 -12.60 -1.13 0.38
N ILE A 96 -11.31 -1.27 0.10
CA ILE A 96 -10.72 -2.43 -0.55
C ILE A 96 -10.13 -3.30 0.56
N THR A 97 -10.51 -4.57 0.61
CA THR A 97 -9.95 -5.56 1.55
C THR A 97 -9.17 -6.61 0.78
N ASP A 98 -8.44 -7.45 1.51
CA ASP A 98 -7.75 -8.62 0.97
C ASP A 98 -6.72 -8.26 -0.11
N LEU A 99 -5.99 -7.16 0.13
CA LEU A 99 -4.87 -6.74 -0.70
C LEU A 99 -3.68 -7.68 -0.49
N GLU A 100 -3.49 -8.58 -1.45
CA GLU A 100 -2.35 -9.48 -1.52
C GLU A 100 -1.48 -9.15 -2.74
N GLN A 101 -0.16 -9.17 -2.56
CA GLN A 101 0.80 -8.92 -3.63
C GLN A 101 2.11 -9.61 -3.32
N THR A 102 2.62 -10.42 -4.24
CA THR A 102 3.91 -11.08 -4.06
C THR A 102 5.07 -10.23 -4.56
N GLY A 103 6.23 -10.37 -3.93
CA GLY A 103 7.49 -9.78 -4.39
C GLY A 103 7.56 -8.25 -4.33
N VAL A 104 6.97 -7.63 -3.31
CA VAL A 104 7.09 -6.18 -3.06
C VAL A 104 8.51 -5.87 -2.58
N PRO A 105 9.27 -4.99 -3.28
CA PRO A 105 10.62 -4.64 -2.88
C PRO A 105 10.68 -4.02 -1.47
N ALA A 106 11.64 -4.46 -0.65
CA ALA A 106 11.81 -4.03 0.74
C ALA A 106 13.05 -3.11 0.94
N SER A 107 13.46 -2.40 -0.12
CA SER A 107 14.66 -1.54 -0.17
C SER A 107 14.44 -0.13 0.36
#